data_AF-H0UKV0-F1
#
_entry.id   AF-H0UKV0-F1
#
_cell.length_a   1.000
_cell.length_b   1.000
_cell.length_c   1.000
_cell.angle_alpha   90.00
_cell.angle_beta   90.00
_cell.angle_gamma   90.00
#
_symmetry.space_group_name_H-M   'P 1'
#
loop_
_entity.id
_entity.type
_entity.pdbx_description
1 polymer ?
#
loop_
_entity_poly.entity_id
_entity_poly.type
_entity_poly.pdbx_seq_one_letter_code
_entity_poly.pdbx_strand_id
1 'polypeptide(L)'
;MHKKLSLLLLVLGVILALASFVLFPICSKLMANGGHMKCWYSGIFVTVMGGVVVLSSLISLTGRLLPLWYIVSGAAALLCWLVPRGIVKVAGDGWACGLCGNPEMACHATAVKVDWIAGAIVLFCVIGLLTSFVRGNR
;
A
#
# COMPACT_ATOMS: atom_id res chain seq x y z
N MET A 1 23.06 0.81 6.86
CA MET A 1 21.87 -0.06 6.97
C MET A 1 20.61 0.64 6.42
N HIS A 2 20.28 1.86 6.87
CA HIS A 2 19.11 2.61 6.40
C HIS A 2 19.01 2.79 4.88
N LYS A 3 20.10 3.11 4.16
CA LYS A 3 20.07 3.20 2.70
C LYS A 3 19.62 1.89 2.01
N LYS A 4 20.08 0.73 2.51
CA LYS A 4 19.68 -0.58 1.98
C LYS A 4 18.20 -0.87 2.28
N LEU A 5 17.75 -0.51 3.49
CA LEU A 5 16.35 -0.67 3.90
C LEU A 5 15.41 0.25 3.11
N SER A 6 15.76 1.54 2.95
CA SER A 6 14.99 2.48 2.13
C SER A 6 14.96 2.06 0.66
N LEU A 7 16.04 1.49 0.14
CA LEU A 7 16.07 0.95 -1.23
C LEU A 7 15.18 -0.29 -1.36
N LEU A 8 15.14 -1.16 -0.34
CA LEU A 8 14.20 -2.28 -0.29
C LEU A 8 12.75 -1.80 -0.24
N LEU A 9 12.43 -0.84 0.63
CA LEU A 9 11.10 -0.22 0.75
C LEU A 9 10.67 0.48 -0.55
N LEU A 10 11.61 1.12 -1.24
CA LEU A 10 11.38 1.71 -2.55
C LEU A 10 10.97 0.64 -3.56
N VAL A 11 11.70 -0.48 -3.63
CA VAL A 11 11.35 -1.59 -4.52
C VAL A 11 9.99 -2.19 -4.15
N LEU A 12 9.73 -2.47 -2.86
CA LEU A 12 8.43 -2.98 -2.43
C LEU A 12 7.28 -1.98 -2.70
N GLY A 13 7.52 -0.68 -2.52
CA GLY A 13 6.55 0.37 -2.82
C GLY A 13 6.24 0.45 -4.31
N VAL A 14 7.25 0.32 -5.18
CA VAL A 14 7.06 0.23 -6.64
C VAL A 14 6.24 -1.00 -7.00
N ILE A 15 6.58 -2.16 -6.44
CA ILE A 15 5.82 -3.41 -6.65
C ILE A 15 4.37 -3.24 -6.18
N LEU A 16 4.14 -2.63 -5.01
CA LEU A 16 2.81 -2.36 -4.48
C LEU A 16 2.00 -1.42 -5.39
N ALA A 17 2.63 -0.37 -5.91
CA ALA A 17 1.98 0.56 -6.84
C ALA A 17 1.61 -0.11 -8.17
N LEU A 18 2.47 -0.98 -8.67
CA LEU A 18 2.24 -1.75 -9.90
C LEU A 18 1.31 -2.96 -9.69
N ALA A 19 1.06 -3.36 -8.44
CA ALA A 19 0.37 -4.60 -8.11
C ALA A 19 -1.04 -4.65 -8.73
N SER A 20 -1.80 -3.57 -8.57
CA SER A 20 -3.21 -3.50 -8.93
C SER A 20 -3.48 -3.44 -10.44
N PHE A 21 -2.57 -2.86 -11.22
CA PHE A 21 -2.83 -2.59 -12.66
C PHE A 21 -1.91 -3.35 -13.61
N VAL A 22 -0.70 -3.73 -13.18
CA VAL A 22 0.30 -4.34 -14.07
C VAL A 22 0.55 -5.80 -13.70
N LEU A 23 0.80 -6.10 -12.43
CA LEU A 23 1.16 -7.46 -12.00
C LEU A 23 -0.08 -8.36 -11.84
N PHE A 24 -1.15 -7.83 -11.29
CA PHE A 24 -2.40 -8.55 -11.03
C PHE A 24 -3.57 -7.63 -11.33
N PRO A 25 -3.96 -7.50 -12.62
CA PRO A 25 -5.00 -6.56 -13.02
C PRO A 25 -6.30 -6.86 -12.28
N ILE A 26 -6.74 -5.90 -11.47
CA ILE A 26 -8.06 -5.90 -10.86
C ILE A 26 -9.15 -5.81 -11.92
N CYS A 27 -10.30 -6.42 -11.65
CA CYS A 27 -11.45 -6.36 -12.53
C CYS A 27 -11.98 -4.93 -12.57
N SER A 28 -11.72 -4.25 -13.68
CA SER A 28 -12.17 -2.90 -13.99
C SER A 28 -13.51 -2.87 -14.75
N LYS A 29 -14.18 -4.03 -14.89
CA LYS A 29 -15.45 -4.11 -15.62
C LYS A 29 -16.46 -3.11 -15.03
N LEU A 30 -17.08 -2.36 -15.92
CA LEU A 30 -18.19 -1.47 -15.60
C LEU A 30 -19.38 -2.29 -15.11
N MET A 31 -20.06 -1.81 -14.07
CA MET A 31 -21.37 -2.33 -13.66
C MET A 31 -22.40 -2.08 -14.76
N ALA A 32 -23.50 -2.83 -14.75
CA ALA A 32 -24.62 -2.65 -15.69
C ALA A 32 -25.20 -1.22 -15.69
N ASN A 33 -25.00 -0.47 -14.59
CA ASN A 33 -25.45 0.91 -14.42
C ASN A 33 -24.43 1.95 -14.94
N GLY A 34 -23.35 1.52 -15.59
CA GLY A 34 -22.27 2.39 -16.09
C GLY A 34 -21.23 2.84 -15.04
N GLY A 35 -21.42 2.49 -13.76
CA GLY A 35 -20.50 2.82 -12.67
C GLY A 35 -19.33 1.85 -12.52
N HIS A 36 -18.25 2.30 -11.86
CA HIS A 36 -17.10 1.45 -11.53
C HIS A 36 -17.37 0.56 -10.31
N MET A 37 -16.85 -0.67 -10.33
CA MET A 37 -16.93 -1.56 -9.18
C MET A 37 -16.02 -1.10 -8.03
N LYS A 38 -16.36 -1.48 -6.80
CA LYS A 38 -15.57 -1.19 -5.57
C LYS A 38 -14.09 -1.57 -5.70
N CYS A 39 -13.82 -2.64 -6.44
CA CYS A 39 -12.50 -3.13 -6.77
C CYS A 39 -11.60 -2.12 -7.49
N TRP A 40 -12.19 -1.35 -8.41
CA TRP A 40 -11.48 -0.33 -9.16
C TRP A 40 -10.95 0.78 -8.24
N TYR A 41 -11.80 1.23 -7.32
CA TYR A 41 -11.42 2.21 -6.30
C TYR A 41 -10.35 1.69 -5.34
N SER A 42 -10.44 0.42 -4.92
CA SER A 42 -9.40 -0.21 -4.11
C SER A 42 -8.06 -0.33 -4.84
N GLY A 43 -8.06 -0.65 -6.14
CA GLY A 43 -6.84 -0.68 -6.94
C GLY A 43 -6.16 0.68 -7.04
N ILE A 44 -6.94 1.74 -7.28
CA ILE A 44 -6.43 3.13 -7.27
C ILE A 44 -5.87 3.49 -5.90
N PHE A 45 -6.59 3.17 -4.83
CA PHE A 45 -6.16 3.46 -3.46
C PHE A 45 -4.80 2.82 -3.14
N VAL A 46 -4.64 1.54 -3.43
CA VAL A 46 -3.37 0.80 -3.23
C VAL A 46 -2.26 1.40 -4.10
N THR A 47 -2.57 1.80 -5.33
CA THR A 47 -1.60 2.42 -6.25
C THR A 47 -1.09 3.75 -5.71
N VAL A 48 -2.00 4.61 -5.27
CA VAL A 48 -1.68 5.92 -4.68
C VAL A 48 -0.84 5.75 -3.42
N MET A 49 -1.24 4.85 -2.52
CA MET A 49 -0.50 4.58 -1.28
C MET A 49 0.88 3.95 -1.55
N GLY A 50 1.00 3.07 -2.54
CA GLY A 50 2.29 2.58 -3.03
C GLY A 50 3.18 3.72 -3.52
N GLY A 51 2.63 4.66 -4.27
CA GLY A 51 3.33 5.89 -4.69
C GLY A 51 3.81 6.73 -3.50
N VAL A 52 3.00 6.88 -2.45
CA VAL A 52 3.39 7.56 -1.20
C VAL A 52 4.61 6.86 -0.57
N VAL A 53 4.61 5.53 -0.49
CA VAL A 53 5.74 4.74 0.03
C VAL A 53 7.01 4.93 -0.82
N VAL A 54 6.89 5.04 -2.14
CA VAL A 54 8.04 5.29 -3.03
C VAL A 54 8.62 6.69 -2.78
N LEU A 55 7.77 7.72 -2.72
CA LEU A 55 8.20 9.10 -2.47
C LEU A 55 8.85 9.26 -1.09
N SER A 56 8.25 8.71 -0.04
CA SER A 56 8.83 8.73 1.31
C SER A 56 10.15 7.97 1.40
N SER A 57 10.30 6.88 0.63
CA SER A 57 11.55 6.12 0.54
C SER A 57 12.65 6.89 -0.20
N LEU A 58 12.32 7.59 -1.29
CA LEU A 58 13.23 8.50 -2.00
C LEU A 58 13.72 9.61 -1.08
N ILE A 59 12.81 10.24 -0.34
CA ILE A 59 13.19 11.31 0.59
C ILE A 59 14.02 10.75 1.74
N SER A 60 13.72 9.56 2.26
CA SER A 60 14.54 8.90 3.29
C SER A 60 15.99 8.65 2.84
N LEU A 61 16.25 8.47 1.55
CA LEU A 61 17.62 8.31 1.03
C LEU A 61 18.46 9.59 1.18
N THR A 62 17.82 10.77 1.24
CA THR A 62 18.50 12.06 1.43
C THR A 62 19.02 12.28 2.86
N GLY A 63 18.63 11.43 3.83
CA GLY A 63 19.11 11.54 5.21
C GLY A 63 18.32 12.49 6.11
N ARG A 64 17.36 13.26 5.56
CA ARG A 64 16.54 14.20 6.34
C ARG A 64 15.30 13.53 6.92
N LEU A 65 15.05 13.78 8.21
CA LEU A 65 13.80 13.40 8.90
C LEU A 65 13.44 11.91 8.74
N LEU A 66 14.45 11.01 8.73
CA LEU A 66 14.27 9.56 8.58
C LEU A 66 13.07 8.97 9.35
N PRO A 67 12.94 9.19 10.67
CA PRO A 67 11.86 8.56 11.43
C PRO A 67 10.47 8.99 10.95
N LEU A 68 10.29 10.24 10.53
CA LEU A 68 9.02 10.75 10.03
C LEU A 68 8.59 10.01 8.76
N TRP A 69 9.51 9.82 7.81
CA TRP A 69 9.23 9.16 6.54
C TRP A 69 8.96 7.67 6.69
N TYR A 70 9.60 6.99 7.65
CA TYR A 70 9.26 5.62 8.01
C TYR A 70 7.85 5.51 8.60
N ILE A 71 7.42 6.47 9.43
CA ILE A 71 6.04 6.52 9.97
C ILE A 71 5.03 6.70 8.83
N VAL A 72 5.26 7.65 7.93
CA VAL A 72 4.37 7.92 6.79
C VAL A 72 4.24 6.68 5.90
N SER A 73 5.35 6.02 5.60
CA SER A 73 5.37 4.78 4.79
C SER A 73 4.64 3.64 5.50
N GLY A 74 4.87 3.48 6.81
CA GLY A 74 4.19 2.48 7.62
C GLY A 74 2.68 2.71 7.69
N ALA A 75 2.25 3.96 7.90
CA ALA A 75 0.83 4.32 7.93
C ALA A 75 0.16 4.06 6.58
N ALA A 76 0.79 4.43 5.46
CA ALA A 76 0.28 4.16 4.12
C ALA A 76 0.11 2.66 3.84
N ALA A 77 1.09 1.85 4.22
CA ALA A 77 1.02 0.39 4.08
C ALA A 77 -0.05 -0.23 4.99
N LEU A 78 -0.19 0.27 6.22
CA LEU A 78 -1.23 -0.17 7.15
C LEU A 78 -2.64 0.16 6.61
N LEU A 79 -2.81 1.33 6.01
CA LEU A 79 -4.05 1.74 5.35
C LEU A 79 -4.38 0.84 4.15
N CYS A 80 -3.38 0.42 3.37
CA CYS A 80 -3.57 -0.58 2.30
C CYS A 80 -4.11 -1.91 2.81
N TRP A 81 -3.89 -2.24 4.09
CA TRP A 81 -4.40 -3.45 4.72
C TRP A 81 -5.78 -3.26 5.38
N LEU A 82 -5.98 -2.13 6.07
CA LEU A 82 -7.20 -1.81 6.81
C LEU A 82 -8.39 -1.43 5.93
N VAL A 83 -8.15 -0.69 4.85
CA VAL A 83 -9.21 -0.12 4.00
C VAL A 83 -9.91 -1.19 3.16
N PRO A 84 -9.22 -2.11 2.47
CA PRO A 84 -9.89 -3.17 1.72
C PRO A 84 -10.72 -4.10 2.61
N ARG A 85 -10.27 -4.31 3.86
CA ARG A 85 -10.99 -5.10 4.88
C ARG A 85 -12.23 -4.41 5.46
N GLY A 86 -12.50 -3.17 5.09
CA GLY A 86 -13.67 -2.42 5.55
C GLY A 86 -13.63 -2.05 7.04
N ILE A 87 -12.48 -2.22 7.71
CA ILE A 87 -12.27 -1.79 9.10
C ILE A 87 -12.26 -0.26 9.16
N VAL A 88 -11.57 0.36 8.20
CA VAL A 88 -11.61 1.81 7.96
C VAL A 88 -12.48 2.06 6.73
N LYS A 89 -13.68 2.59 6.95
CA LYS A 89 -14.60 2.95 5.88
C LYS A 89 -14.14 4.24 5.23
N VAL A 90 -13.44 4.13 4.11
CA VAL A 90 -13.26 5.23 3.15
C VAL A 90 -14.47 5.19 2.22
N ALA A 91 -15.59 5.76 2.68
CA ALA A 91 -16.84 5.82 1.93
C ALA A 91 -17.34 7.26 1.85
N GLY A 92 -17.35 7.82 0.63
CA GLY A 92 -18.10 9.02 0.26
C GLY A 92 -19.06 8.67 -0.89
N ASP A 93 -19.98 9.58 -1.26
CA ASP A 93 -21.17 9.40 -2.14
C ASP A 93 -20.97 8.86 -3.58
N GLY A 94 -19.87 8.15 -3.84
CA GLY A 94 -19.55 7.44 -5.08
C GLY A 94 -18.24 6.64 -5.02
N TRP A 95 -17.50 6.68 -3.90
CA TRP A 95 -16.23 5.97 -3.71
C TRP A 95 -16.38 4.97 -2.56
N ALA A 96 -16.44 3.68 -2.90
CA ALA A 96 -16.44 2.62 -1.92
C ALA A 96 -15.31 1.64 -2.24
N CYS A 97 -14.29 1.62 -1.38
CA CYS A 97 -13.26 0.57 -1.41
C CYS A 97 -13.85 -0.73 -0.85
N GLY A 98 -13.44 -1.88 -1.40
CA GLY A 98 -13.84 -3.19 -0.90
C GLY A 98 -12.99 -4.32 -1.45
N LEU A 99 -12.95 -5.43 -0.72
CA LEU A 99 -12.25 -6.65 -1.11
C LEU A 99 -12.73 -7.17 -2.48
N CYS A 100 -11.76 -7.43 -3.35
CA CYS A 100 -11.96 -8.21 -4.57
C CYS A 100 -11.69 -9.68 -4.26
N GLY A 101 -12.73 -10.45 -3.96
CA GLY A 101 -12.56 -11.85 -3.59
C GLY A 101 -13.84 -12.55 -3.15
N ASN A 102 -14.99 -12.21 -3.74
CA ASN A 102 -16.18 -13.03 -3.56
C ASN A 102 -16.05 -14.27 -4.47
N PRO A 103 -16.37 -15.50 -3.99
CA PRO A 103 -16.18 -16.74 -4.74
C PRO A 103 -16.95 -16.83 -6.06
N GLU A 104 -17.93 -15.96 -6.26
CA GLU A 104 -18.75 -15.88 -7.48
C GLU A 104 -18.18 -14.92 -8.54
N MET A 105 -17.08 -14.21 -8.25
CA MET A 105 -16.52 -13.20 -9.16
C MET A 105 -15.21 -13.70 -9.80
N ALA A 106 -15.07 -13.55 -11.12
CA ALA A 106 -13.92 -14.01 -11.91
C ALA A 106 -12.54 -13.42 -11.50
N CYS A 107 -12.50 -12.45 -10.57
CA CYS A 107 -11.29 -11.78 -10.10
C CYS A 107 -10.77 -12.32 -8.76
N HIS A 108 -10.57 -13.62 -8.69
CA HIS A 108 -10.23 -14.33 -7.45
C HIS A 108 -8.79 -14.12 -6.94
N ALA A 109 -7.94 -13.38 -7.66
CA ALA A 109 -6.49 -13.51 -7.56
C ALA A 109 -5.71 -12.35 -6.88
N THR A 110 -6.33 -11.21 -6.58
CA THR A 110 -5.56 -9.97 -6.33
C THR A 110 -5.48 -9.53 -4.86
N ALA A 111 -6.53 -9.73 -4.07
CA ALA A 111 -6.56 -9.26 -2.67
C ALA A 111 -5.54 -9.97 -1.77
N VAL A 112 -5.30 -11.26 -2.00
CA VAL A 112 -4.42 -12.06 -1.12
C VAL A 112 -2.95 -11.64 -1.26
N LYS A 113 -2.50 -11.25 -2.46
CA LYS A 113 -1.08 -10.94 -2.70
C LYS A 113 -0.68 -9.53 -2.25
N VAL A 114 -1.60 -8.56 -2.34
CA VAL A 114 -1.38 -7.19 -1.87
C VAL A 114 -1.23 -7.15 -0.35
N ASP A 115 -1.99 -7.97 0.39
CA ASP A 115 -1.90 -8.10 1.85
C ASP A 115 -0.49 -8.51 2.32
N TRP A 116 0.15 -9.48 1.65
CA TRP A 116 1.50 -9.93 1.99
C TRP A 116 2.55 -8.85 1.73
N ILE A 117 2.45 -8.13 0.61
CA ILE A 117 3.38 -7.05 0.27
C ILE A 117 3.24 -5.89 1.26
N ALA A 118 1.99 -5.49 1.57
CA ALA A 118 1.72 -4.46 2.57
C ALA A 118 2.26 -4.86 3.96
N GLY A 119 2.04 -6.11 4.38
CA GLY A 119 2.58 -6.64 5.64
C GLY A 119 4.11 -6.61 5.70
N ALA A 120 4.78 -6.98 4.60
CA ALA A 120 6.24 -6.90 4.52
C ALA A 120 6.74 -5.44 4.65
N ILE A 121 6.11 -4.49 3.98
CA ILE A 121 6.44 -3.06 4.08
C ILE A 121 6.30 -2.57 5.53
N VAL A 122 5.20 -2.90 6.21
CA VAL A 122 4.98 -2.53 7.62
C VAL A 122 6.10 -3.08 8.50
N LEU A 123 6.46 -4.36 8.35
CA LEU A 123 7.53 -4.99 9.12
C LEU A 123 8.87 -4.25 8.92
N PHE A 124 9.25 -3.95 7.68
CA PHE A 124 10.48 -3.23 7.37
C PHE A 124 10.46 -1.78 7.87
N CYS A 125 9.32 -1.10 7.82
CA CYS A 125 9.15 0.23 8.41
C CYS A 125 9.37 0.21 9.94
N VAL A 126 8.83 -0.78 10.65
CA VAL A 126 9.03 -0.93 12.11
C VAL A 126 10.50 -1.16 12.44
N ILE A 127 11.19 -2.06 11.72
CA ILE A 127 12.63 -2.30 11.91
C ILE A 127 13.44 -1.02 11.63
N GLY A 128 13.08 -0.29 10.57
CA GLY A 128 13.69 1.00 10.22
C GLY A 128 13.50 2.06 11.30
N LEU A 129 12.32 2.10 11.92
CA LEU A 129 11.99 3.00 13.00
C LEU A 129 12.80 2.68 14.26
N LEU A 130 12.77 1.41 14.70
CA LEU A 130 13.48 0.95 15.89
C LEU A 130 14.99 1.23 15.78
N THR A 131 15.58 0.94 14.62
CA THR A 131 17.02 1.20 14.40
C THR A 131 17.35 2.68 14.33
N SER A 132 16.44 3.52 13.84
CA SER A 132 16.61 4.98 13.83
C SER A 132 16.53 5.56 15.24
N PHE A 133 15.61 5.08 16.08
CA PHE A 133 15.49 5.51 17.48
C PHE A 133 16.65 5.02 18.35
N VAL A 134 17.05 3.76 18.23
CA VAL A 134 18.19 3.20 19.00
C VAL A 134 19.49 3.94 18.69
N ARG A 135 19.66 4.42 17.45
CA ARG A 135 20.88 5.12 17.02
C ARG A 135 20.82 6.63 17.17
N GLY A 136 19.63 7.22 17.26
CA GLY A 136 19.44 8.64 17.61
C GLY A 136 19.58 8.92 19.11
N ASN A 137 19.62 7.89 19.95
CA ASN A 137 19.86 7.98 21.39
C ASN A 137 21.34 7.73 21.80
N ARG A 138 22.26 7.83 20.82
CA ARG A 138 23.73 7.83 21.00
C ARG A 138 24.31 9.01 20.25
#